data_AF-A0A7J5C4U9-F1
#
_entry.id   AF-A0A7J5C4U9-F1
#
_cell.length_a   1.000
_cell.length_b   1.000
_cell.length_c   1.000
_cell.angle_alpha   90.00
_cell.angle_beta   90.00
_cell.angle_gamma   90.00
#
_symmetry.space_group_name_H-M   'P 1'
#
loop_
_entity.id
_entity.type
_entity.pdbx_description
1 polymer ?
#
loop_
_entity_poly.entity_id
_entity_poly.type
_entity_poly.pdbx_seq_one_letter_code
_entity_poly.pdbx_strand_id
1 'polypeptide(L)'
;TPSVEAAERIRQLAHPAWPHPPAAYDAAVGLATLDLADLLGVLVHPPAAPATALGRVLAGQDPSLWVRCVQVWACLGLLHHRTDEPWDGSTRRRVLLELLWGVEDWITEAAMFALVTAAWVDPAVRTDVARVVAERLADVAAVARERRVPIAVSLAHLALATPDLDPSARAVAESLSAGPAPAIPPGALGRLWRRLTALFRRA
;
A
#
# COMPACT_ATOMS: atom_id res chain seq x y z
N THR A 1 13.55 -13.77 -12.19
CA THR A 1 14.40 -12.91 -11.33
C THR A 1 14.81 -11.69 -12.12
N PRO A 2 14.82 -10.49 -11.52
CA PRO A 2 15.15 -9.24 -12.21
C PRO A 2 16.62 -9.22 -12.63
N SER A 3 16.94 -8.39 -13.62
CA SER A 3 18.31 -8.12 -14.04
C SER A 3 19.11 -7.47 -12.90
N VAL A 4 20.44 -7.62 -12.98
CA VAL A 4 21.37 -6.99 -12.02
C VAL A 4 21.25 -5.46 -12.08
N GLU A 5 21.02 -4.92 -13.29
CA GLU A 5 20.83 -3.49 -13.50
C GLU A 5 19.57 -2.97 -12.82
N ALA A 6 18.43 -3.65 -12.98
CA ALA A 6 17.19 -3.29 -12.32
C ALA A 6 17.32 -3.34 -10.79
N ALA A 7 17.96 -4.39 -10.28
CA ALA A 7 18.24 -4.53 -8.85
C ALA A 7 19.12 -3.39 -8.32
N GLU A 8 20.13 -2.95 -9.07
CA GLU A 8 20.99 -1.82 -8.70
C GLU A 8 20.25 -0.48 -8.78
N ARG A 9 19.45 -0.26 -9.82
CA ARG A 9 18.67 0.97 -9.98
C ARG A 9 17.68 1.14 -8.84
N ILE A 10 16.98 0.07 -8.45
CA ILE A 10 16.10 0.06 -7.28
C ILE A 10 16.89 0.38 -6.00
N ARG A 11 18.08 -0.21 -5.78
CA ARG A 11 18.90 0.11 -4.59
C ARG A 11 19.29 1.59 -4.50
N GLN A 12 19.47 2.25 -5.64
CA GLN A 12 19.87 3.66 -5.69
C GLN A 12 18.71 4.62 -5.45
N LEU A 13 17.51 4.30 -5.97
CA LEU A 13 16.36 5.18 -5.92
C LEU A 13 15.44 4.92 -4.73
N ALA A 14 15.29 3.66 -4.30
CA ALA A 14 14.29 3.32 -3.30
C ALA A 14 14.67 3.88 -1.93
N HIS A 15 13.82 4.77 -1.40
CA HIS A 15 13.90 5.28 -0.04
C HIS A 15 12.49 5.45 0.54
N PRO A 16 12.31 5.33 1.87
CA PRO A 16 10.99 5.38 2.53
C PRO A 16 10.44 6.79 2.74
N ALA A 17 11.23 7.84 2.45
CA ALA A 17 10.89 9.21 2.80
C ALA A 17 10.65 10.10 1.57
N TRP A 18 9.40 10.43 1.25
CA TRP A 18 9.05 11.38 0.20
C TRP A 18 8.06 12.43 0.74
N PRO A 19 8.11 13.70 0.28
CA PRO A 19 7.23 14.75 0.80
C PRO A 19 5.74 14.56 0.47
N HIS A 20 5.43 14.10 -0.75
CA HIS A 20 4.06 13.89 -1.26
C HIS A 20 4.07 12.98 -2.50
N PRO A 21 2.91 12.41 -2.94
CA PRO A 21 2.87 11.47 -4.05
C PRO A 21 3.47 12.00 -5.38
N PRO A 22 3.20 13.25 -5.82
CA PRO A 22 3.87 13.78 -7.02
C PRO A 22 5.41 13.82 -6.94
N ALA A 23 5.99 14.12 -5.77
CA ALA A 23 7.45 14.13 -5.62
C ALA A 23 8.04 12.73 -5.74
N ALA A 24 7.32 11.71 -5.26
CA ALA A 24 7.71 10.31 -5.44
C ALA A 24 7.62 9.89 -6.92
N TYR A 25 6.59 10.34 -7.63
CA TYR A 25 6.47 10.13 -9.07
C TYR A 25 7.66 10.73 -9.83
N ASP A 26 7.99 12.00 -9.59
CA ASP A 26 9.10 12.67 -10.28
C ASP A 26 10.43 11.95 -10.00
N ALA A 27 10.67 11.54 -8.76
CA ALA A 27 11.87 10.78 -8.41
C ALA A 27 11.94 9.39 -9.06
N ALA A 28 10.78 8.77 -9.34
CA ALA A 28 10.70 7.45 -9.97
C ALA A 28 10.98 7.47 -11.48
N VAL A 29 11.16 8.63 -12.12
CA VAL A 29 11.49 8.73 -13.55
C VAL A 29 12.75 7.94 -13.92
N GLY A 30 13.69 7.80 -12.98
CA GLY A 30 14.92 7.01 -13.17
C GLY A 30 14.69 5.50 -13.32
N LEU A 31 13.45 5.02 -13.12
CA LEU A 31 13.01 3.64 -13.35
C LEU A 31 12.29 3.45 -14.69
N ALA A 32 11.96 4.53 -15.41
CA ALA A 32 11.19 4.49 -16.65
C ALA A 32 11.89 3.69 -17.78
N THR A 33 13.22 3.57 -17.70
CA THR A 33 14.03 2.84 -18.68
C THR A 33 14.10 1.34 -18.40
N LEU A 34 13.62 0.88 -17.24
CA LEU A 34 13.57 -0.55 -16.93
C LEU A 34 12.43 -1.21 -17.72
N ASP A 35 12.67 -2.43 -18.18
CA ASP A 35 11.63 -3.19 -18.85
C ASP A 35 10.55 -3.67 -17.85
N LEU A 36 9.40 -4.07 -18.40
CA LEU A 36 8.28 -4.54 -17.60
C LEU A 36 8.62 -5.80 -16.79
N ALA A 37 9.41 -6.72 -17.36
CA ALA A 37 9.74 -7.99 -16.71
C ALA A 37 10.65 -7.78 -15.50
N ASP A 38 11.55 -6.80 -15.56
CA ASP A 38 12.43 -6.38 -14.48
C ASP A 38 11.65 -5.69 -13.37
N LEU A 39 10.75 -4.76 -13.71
CA LEU A 39 9.88 -4.10 -12.73
C LEU A 39 8.99 -5.11 -11.98
N LEU A 40 8.42 -6.09 -12.70
CA LEU A 40 7.67 -7.18 -12.07
C LEU A 40 8.59 -8.13 -11.28
N GLY A 41 9.80 -8.38 -11.79
CA GLY A 41 10.79 -9.23 -11.16
C GLY A 41 11.22 -8.71 -9.78
N VAL A 42 11.41 -7.40 -9.63
CA VAL A 42 11.81 -6.79 -8.35
C VAL A 42 10.69 -6.78 -7.30
N LEU A 43 9.40 -6.88 -7.71
CA LEU A 43 8.29 -7.02 -6.76
C LEU A 43 8.37 -8.31 -5.95
N VAL A 44 8.84 -9.39 -6.60
CA VAL A 44 8.89 -10.75 -6.04
C VAL A 44 10.30 -11.12 -5.56
N HIS A 45 11.33 -10.54 -6.18
CA HIS A 45 12.73 -10.74 -5.81
C HIS A 45 13.38 -9.39 -5.50
N PRO A 46 12.99 -8.74 -4.39
CA PRO A 46 13.55 -7.45 -4.01
C PRO A 46 15.06 -7.59 -3.76
N PRO A 47 15.89 -6.63 -4.19
CA PRO A 47 17.32 -6.65 -3.89
C PRO A 47 17.54 -6.52 -2.38
N ALA A 48 18.73 -6.90 -1.90
CA ALA A 48 19.14 -6.57 -0.54
C ALA A 48 19.18 -5.05 -0.33
N ALA A 49 18.88 -4.61 0.90
CA ALA A 49 19.00 -3.20 1.26
C ALA A 49 20.44 -2.71 1.04
N PRO A 50 20.63 -1.47 0.56
CA PRO A 50 21.97 -0.94 0.31
C PRO A 50 22.77 -0.83 1.62
N ALA A 51 24.09 -0.95 1.55
CA ALA A 51 24.97 -0.85 2.72
C ALA A 51 25.15 0.60 3.25
N THR A 52 24.14 1.46 3.10
CA THR A 52 24.12 2.84 3.62
C THR A 52 23.66 2.86 5.09
N ALA A 53 23.79 4.00 5.77
CA ALA A 53 23.28 4.14 7.13
C ALA A 53 21.78 3.84 7.21
N LEU A 54 20.99 4.37 6.26
CA LEU A 54 19.57 4.12 6.15
C LEU A 54 19.26 2.65 5.83
N GLY A 55 19.98 2.05 4.88
CA GLY A 55 19.76 0.64 4.53
C GLY A 55 20.10 -0.32 5.67
N ARG A 56 21.10 -0.02 6.51
CA ARG A 56 21.38 -0.77 7.74
C ARG A 56 20.25 -0.66 8.77
N VAL A 57 19.63 0.52 8.91
CA VAL A 57 18.49 0.70 9.81
C VAL A 57 17.29 -0.10 9.31
N LEU A 58 16.96 0.01 8.02
CA LEU A 58 15.85 -0.72 7.40
C LEU A 58 16.05 -2.24 7.48
N ALA A 59 17.25 -2.74 7.22
CA ALA A 59 17.55 -4.17 7.31
C ALA A 59 17.63 -4.68 8.76
N GLY A 60 18.05 -3.85 9.71
CA GLY A 60 18.28 -4.25 11.10
C GLY A 60 17.06 -4.17 12.03
N GLN A 61 16.09 -3.31 11.72
CA GLN A 61 14.89 -3.13 12.56
C GLN A 61 13.70 -3.97 12.08
N ASP A 62 13.38 -3.88 10.79
CA ASP A 62 12.30 -4.66 10.17
C ASP A 62 12.60 -4.84 8.68
N PRO A 63 13.13 -6.02 8.28
CA PRO A 63 13.43 -6.32 6.87
C PRO A 63 12.24 -6.15 5.93
N SER A 64 11.00 -6.26 6.43
CA SER A 64 9.81 -6.09 5.61
C SER A 64 9.62 -4.64 5.12
N LEU A 65 10.13 -3.65 5.85
CA LEU A 65 10.02 -2.24 5.44
C LEU A 65 10.80 -1.96 4.16
N TRP A 66 11.97 -2.59 3.99
CA TRP A 66 12.73 -2.47 2.76
C TRP A 66 11.97 -3.12 1.59
N VAL A 67 11.42 -4.31 1.79
CA VAL A 67 10.63 -5.00 0.75
C VAL A 67 9.44 -4.16 0.31
N ARG A 68 8.68 -3.61 1.28
CA ARG A 68 7.54 -2.72 0.99
C ARG A 68 7.97 -1.45 0.24
N CYS A 69 9.10 -0.86 0.64
CA CYS A 69 9.69 0.28 -0.06
C CYS A 69 9.98 -0.08 -1.52
N VAL A 70 10.71 -1.17 -1.76
CA VAL A 70 11.01 -1.66 -3.12
C VAL A 70 9.73 -1.83 -3.94
N GLN A 71 8.69 -2.43 -3.36
CA GLN A 71 7.43 -2.68 -4.07
C GLN A 71 6.71 -1.38 -4.48
N VAL A 72 6.70 -0.37 -3.60
CA VAL A 72 6.18 0.97 -3.93
C VAL A 72 6.95 1.58 -5.10
N TRP A 73 8.29 1.58 -5.03
CA TRP A 73 9.13 2.16 -6.08
C TRP A 73 9.00 1.41 -7.42
N ALA A 74 8.89 0.09 -7.39
CA ALA A 74 8.63 -0.70 -8.58
C ALA A 74 7.27 -0.36 -9.21
N CYS A 75 6.21 -0.19 -8.42
CA CYS A 75 4.90 0.23 -8.92
C CYS A 75 4.90 1.67 -9.47
N LEU A 76 5.68 2.58 -8.87
CA LEU A 76 5.91 3.91 -9.45
C LEU A 76 6.71 3.83 -10.76
N GLY A 77 7.67 2.92 -10.88
CA GLY A 77 8.36 2.62 -12.13
C GLY A 77 7.40 2.08 -13.19
N LEU A 78 6.47 1.19 -12.82
CA LEU A 78 5.40 0.72 -13.72
C LEU A 78 4.52 1.86 -14.21
N LEU A 79 4.25 2.87 -13.37
CA LEU A 79 3.46 4.04 -13.77
C LEU A 79 4.17 4.88 -14.85
N HIS A 80 5.50 4.88 -14.86
CA HIS A 80 6.34 5.47 -15.91
C HIS A 80 6.55 4.57 -17.13
N HIS A 81 6.07 3.33 -17.12
CA HIS A 81 6.25 2.42 -18.25
C HIS A 81 5.40 2.87 -19.45
N ARG A 82 6.06 3.12 -20.58
CA ARG A 82 5.45 3.53 -21.86
C ARG A 82 4.45 4.68 -21.68
N THR A 83 4.94 5.81 -21.20
CA THR A 83 4.08 6.99 -20.94
C THR A 83 3.47 7.61 -22.19
N ASP A 84 3.96 7.21 -23.37
CA ASP A 84 3.41 7.50 -24.69
C ASP A 84 2.09 6.77 -24.98
N GLU A 85 1.80 5.66 -24.30
CA GLU A 85 0.50 4.99 -24.39
C GLU A 85 -0.59 5.82 -23.69
N PRO A 86 -1.76 6.07 -24.32
CA PRO A 86 -2.88 6.74 -23.65
C PRO A 86 -3.29 5.95 -22.41
N TRP A 87 -3.69 6.64 -21.33
CA TRP A 87 -4.03 5.98 -20.06
C TRP A 87 -5.02 4.83 -20.25
N ASP A 88 -6.09 5.09 -21.00
CA ASP A 88 -7.05 4.06 -21.40
C ASP A 88 -6.39 3.02 -22.31
N GLY A 89 -6.50 1.75 -21.93
CA GLY A 89 -5.85 0.65 -22.62
C GLY A 89 -4.33 0.53 -22.43
N SER A 90 -3.66 1.47 -21.73
CA SER A 90 -2.21 1.37 -21.51
C SER A 90 -1.80 0.12 -20.74
N THR A 91 -0.59 -0.35 -21.04
CA THR A 91 0.08 -1.44 -20.35
C THR A 91 0.27 -1.12 -18.87
N ARG A 92 0.73 0.10 -18.54
CA ARG A 92 0.92 0.57 -17.16
C ARG A 92 -0.36 0.47 -16.33
N ARG A 93 -1.50 0.94 -16.85
CA ARG A 93 -2.78 0.88 -16.17
C ARG A 93 -3.22 -0.56 -15.98
N ARG A 94 -3.19 -1.36 -17.05
CA ARG A 94 -3.61 -2.77 -17.01
C ARG A 94 -2.82 -3.56 -15.97
N VAL A 95 -1.49 -3.47 -15.97
CA VAL A 95 -0.63 -4.20 -15.03
C VAL A 95 -0.87 -3.75 -13.58
N LEU A 96 -0.98 -2.44 -13.33
CA LEU A 96 -1.27 -1.94 -11.97
C LEU A 96 -2.64 -2.44 -11.46
N LEU A 97 -3.64 -2.56 -12.34
CA LEU A 97 -4.93 -3.16 -11.98
C LEU A 97 -4.81 -4.66 -11.72
N GLU A 98 -4.05 -5.40 -12.53
CA GLU A 98 -3.78 -6.83 -12.30
C GLU A 98 -3.11 -7.06 -10.93
N LEU A 99 -2.17 -6.19 -10.54
CA LEU A 99 -1.52 -6.24 -9.22
C LEU A 99 -2.46 -5.85 -8.08
N LEU A 100 -3.32 -4.85 -8.28
CA LEU A 100 -4.32 -4.41 -7.28
C LEU A 100 -5.34 -5.51 -6.95
N TRP A 101 -5.75 -6.26 -7.98
CA TRP A 101 -6.74 -7.35 -7.87
C TRP A 101 -6.11 -8.74 -7.69
N GLY A 102 -4.78 -8.80 -7.54
CA GLY A 102 -4.04 -10.02 -7.30
C GLY A 102 -4.15 -10.52 -5.86
N VAL A 103 -3.10 -11.17 -5.38
CA VAL A 103 -3.02 -11.65 -3.99
C VAL A 103 -3.00 -10.44 -3.04
N GLU A 104 -3.85 -10.48 -2.02
CA GLU A 104 -3.95 -9.43 -1.00
C GLU A 104 -2.69 -9.39 -0.13
N ASP A 105 -1.73 -8.57 -0.54
CA ASP A 105 -0.45 -8.36 0.14
C ASP A 105 0.07 -6.91 -0.04
N TRP A 106 1.33 -6.66 0.29
CA TRP A 106 1.93 -5.34 0.15
C TRP A 106 2.10 -4.86 -1.30
N ILE A 107 2.09 -5.76 -2.29
CA ILE A 107 2.07 -5.39 -3.72
C ILE A 107 0.72 -4.75 -4.07
N THR A 108 -0.39 -5.26 -3.50
CA THR A 108 -1.71 -4.62 -3.64
C THR A 108 -1.66 -3.17 -3.16
N GLU A 109 -1.07 -2.92 -1.98
CA GLU A 109 -0.92 -1.57 -1.41
C GLU A 109 -0.05 -0.68 -2.30
N ALA A 110 1.09 -1.19 -2.78
CA ALA A 110 1.98 -0.46 -3.67
C ALA A 110 1.32 -0.10 -5.01
N ALA A 111 0.55 -1.02 -5.59
CA ALA A 111 -0.18 -0.79 -6.83
C ALA A 111 -1.27 0.28 -6.66
N MET A 112 -2.02 0.21 -5.55
CA MET A 112 -3.02 1.24 -5.21
C MET A 112 -2.35 2.61 -5.02
N PHE A 113 -1.21 2.67 -4.33
CA PHE A 113 -0.47 3.92 -4.17
C PHE A 113 -0.02 4.51 -5.51
N ALA A 114 0.46 3.68 -6.45
CA ALA A 114 0.82 4.14 -7.78
C ALA A 114 -0.40 4.69 -8.55
N LEU A 115 -1.56 4.01 -8.49
CA LEU A 115 -2.80 4.52 -9.10
C LEU A 115 -3.25 5.85 -8.50
N VAL A 116 -3.24 5.97 -7.16
CA VAL A 116 -3.54 7.23 -6.47
C VAL A 116 -2.56 8.32 -6.90
N THR A 117 -1.27 7.98 -7.02
CA THR A 117 -0.25 8.91 -7.53
C THR A 117 -0.58 9.37 -8.95
N ALA A 118 -1.06 8.48 -9.84
CA ALA A 118 -1.51 8.85 -11.19
C ALA A 118 -2.61 9.92 -11.15
N ALA A 119 -3.60 9.78 -10.26
CA ALA A 119 -4.67 10.76 -10.08
C ALA A 119 -4.18 12.12 -9.54
N TRP A 120 -3.09 12.13 -8.76
CA TRP A 120 -2.47 13.38 -8.31
C TRP A 120 -1.75 14.11 -9.44
N VAL A 121 -1.09 13.38 -10.35
CA VAL A 121 -0.26 13.98 -11.42
C VAL A 121 -1.07 14.32 -12.68
N ASP A 122 -2.13 13.57 -12.98
CA ASP A 122 -2.97 13.78 -14.16
C ASP A 122 -4.46 13.89 -13.77
N PRO A 123 -5.06 15.10 -13.83
CA PRO A 123 -6.49 15.28 -13.58
C PRO A 123 -7.40 14.44 -14.49
N ALA A 124 -6.98 14.10 -15.71
CA ALA A 124 -7.81 13.35 -16.66
C ALA A 124 -8.08 11.90 -16.20
N VAL A 125 -7.24 11.34 -15.33
CA VAL A 125 -7.40 9.95 -14.86
C VAL A 125 -8.06 9.84 -13.49
N ARG A 126 -8.36 10.96 -12.82
CA ARG A 126 -8.87 10.97 -11.43
C ARG A 126 -10.15 10.19 -11.24
N THR A 127 -11.14 10.42 -12.11
CA THR A 127 -12.44 9.73 -12.01
C THR A 127 -12.29 8.22 -12.15
N ASP A 128 -11.43 7.76 -13.06
CA ASP A 128 -11.17 6.32 -13.25
C ASP A 128 -10.47 5.71 -12.02
N VAL A 129 -9.42 6.36 -11.52
CA VAL A 129 -8.70 5.92 -10.32
C VAL A 129 -9.62 5.92 -9.09
N ALA A 130 -10.41 6.97 -8.88
CA ALA A 130 -11.36 7.08 -7.77
C ALA A 130 -12.38 5.93 -7.77
N ARG A 131 -12.90 5.57 -8.96
CA ARG A 131 -13.79 4.42 -9.13
C ARG A 131 -13.10 3.11 -8.76
N VAL A 132 -11.90 2.86 -9.26
CA VAL A 132 -11.11 1.65 -8.94
C VAL A 132 -10.83 1.55 -7.44
N VAL A 133 -10.44 2.66 -6.82
CA VAL A 133 -10.19 2.75 -5.38
C VAL A 133 -11.46 2.44 -4.58
N ALA A 134 -12.61 3.00 -4.97
CA ALA A 134 -13.88 2.74 -4.32
C ALA A 134 -14.31 1.26 -4.43
N GLU A 135 -14.16 0.67 -5.62
CA GLU A 135 -14.43 -0.75 -5.88
C GLU A 135 -13.57 -1.65 -4.99
N ARG A 136 -12.25 -1.38 -4.94
CA ARG A 136 -11.33 -2.17 -4.11
C ARG A 136 -11.63 -2.03 -2.63
N LEU A 137 -11.99 -0.82 -2.18
CA LEU A 137 -12.31 -0.57 -0.78
C LEU A 137 -13.60 -1.27 -0.35
N ALA A 138 -14.61 -1.31 -1.22
CA ALA A 138 -15.85 -2.04 -0.98
C ALA A 138 -15.59 -3.56 -0.83
N ASP A 139 -14.73 -4.13 -1.69
CA ASP A 139 -14.31 -5.52 -1.60
C ASP A 139 -13.57 -5.82 -0.29
N VAL A 140 -12.59 -4.99 0.07
CA VAL A 140 -11.86 -5.10 1.35
C VAL A 140 -12.81 -5.01 2.55
N ALA A 141 -13.77 -4.08 2.53
CA ALA A 141 -14.77 -3.96 3.59
C ALA A 141 -15.69 -5.18 3.68
N ALA A 142 -16.05 -5.78 2.54
CA ALA A 142 -16.84 -7.00 2.52
C ALA A 142 -16.07 -8.16 3.15
N VAL A 143 -14.84 -8.38 2.73
CA VAL A 143 -13.94 -9.44 3.22
C VAL A 143 -13.59 -9.25 4.70
N ALA A 144 -13.39 -8.00 5.14
CA ALA A 144 -13.05 -7.66 6.52
C ALA A 144 -14.12 -8.08 7.54
N ARG A 145 -15.37 -8.33 7.10
CA ARG A 145 -16.45 -8.89 7.94
C ARG A 145 -16.26 -10.37 8.25
N GLU A 146 -15.54 -11.09 7.41
CA GLU A 146 -15.36 -12.54 7.51
C GLU A 146 -13.98 -12.92 8.05
N ARG A 147 -12.95 -12.15 7.67
CA ARG A 147 -11.57 -12.40 8.08
C ARG A 147 -10.79 -11.10 8.27
N ARG A 148 -9.67 -11.19 8.98
CA ARG A 148 -8.73 -10.08 9.05
C ARG A 148 -8.10 -9.83 7.68
N VAL A 149 -8.03 -8.56 7.29
CA VAL A 149 -7.32 -8.06 6.10
C VAL A 149 -6.15 -7.20 6.59
N PRO A 150 -4.90 -7.71 6.58
CA PRO A 150 -3.76 -7.03 7.19
C PRO A 150 -3.48 -5.62 6.64
N ILE A 151 -3.79 -5.39 5.36
CA ILE A 151 -3.56 -4.12 4.66
C ILE A 151 -4.79 -3.19 4.66
N ALA A 152 -5.91 -3.55 5.32
CA ALA A 152 -7.15 -2.76 5.23
C ALA A 152 -6.95 -1.29 5.66
N VAL A 153 -6.19 -1.07 6.74
CA VAL A 153 -5.92 0.28 7.26
C VAL A 153 -5.06 1.09 6.30
N SER A 154 -4.06 0.48 5.64
CA SER A 154 -3.24 1.20 4.66
C SER A 154 -4.03 1.53 3.41
N LEU A 155 -4.82 0.59 2.88
CA LEU A 155 -5.71 0.85 1.74
C LEU A 155 -6.75 1.93 2.04
N ALA A 156 -7.28 1.98 3.28
CA ALA A 156 -8.17 3.04 3.71
C ALA A 156 -7.50 4.41 3.68
N HIS A 157 -6.26 4.54 4.17
CA HIS A 157 -5.53 5.81 4.08
C HIS A 157 -5.25 6.23 2.64
N LEU A 158 -4.91 5.27 1.76
CA LEU A 158 -4.75 5.55 0.33
C LEU A 158 -6.05 6.04 -0.30
N ALA A 159 -7.19 5.43 0.06
CA ALA A 159 -8.49 5.90 -0.38
C ALA A 159 -8.76 7.34 0.09
N LEU A 160 -8.52 7.66 1.37
CA LEU A 160 -8.70 9.03 1.88
C LEU A 160 -7.84 10.07 1.17
N ALA A 161 -6.67 9.67 0.69
CA ALA A 161 -5.74 10.48 -0.09
C ALA A 161 -6.07 10.53 -1.59
N THR A 162 -7.08 9.80 -2.07
CA THR A 162 -7.44 9.73 -3.49
C THR A 162 -8.23 10.97 -3.92
N PRO A 163 -7.78 11.72 -4.95
CA PRO A 163 -8.56 12.81 -5.53
C PRO A 163 -9.91 12.32 -6.05
N ASP A 164 -10.95 13.15 -5.92
CA ASP A 164 -12.30 12.90 -6.43
C ASP A 164 -12.98 11.61 -5.91
N LEU A 165 -12.53 11.07 -4.76
CA LEU A 165 -13.17 9.92 -4.14
C LEU A 165 -14.61 10.26 -3.72
N ASP A 166 -15.55 9.39 -4.11
CA ASP A 166 -16.96 9.50 -3.76
C ASP A 166 -17.19 9.52 -2.22
N PRO A 167 -18.11 10.34 -1.70
CA PRO A 167 -18.37 10.42 -0.26
C PRO A 167 -18.73 9.09 0.42
N SER A 168 -19.42 8.18 -0.27
CA SER A 168 -19.76 6.87 0.30
C SER A 168 -18.51 6.01 0.49
N ALA A 169 -17.60 6.00 -0.49
CA ALA A 169 -16.32 5.31 -0.37
C ALA A 169 -15.43 5.95 0.70
N ARG A 170 -15.44 7.29 0.82
CA ARG A 170 -14.75 8.00 1.91
C ARG A 170 -15.24 7.55 3.28
N ALA A 171 -16.55 7.41 3.49
CA ALA A 171 -17.11 6.92 4.75
C ALA A 171 -16.66 5.49 5.08
N VAL A 172 -16.58 4.61 4.07
CA VAL A 172 -16.01 3.25 4.25
C VAL A 172 -14.54 3.33 4.67
N ALA A 173 -13.76 4.21 4.05
CA ALA A 173 -12.34 4.37 4.37
C ALA A 173 -12.14 4.86 5.81
N GLU A 174 -12.92 5.86 6.24
CA GLU A 174 -12.91 6.35 7.61
C GLU A 174 -13.23 5.22 8.61
N SER A 175 -14.26 4.42 8.33
CA SER A 175 -14.61 3.28 9.17
C SER A 175 -13.51 2.22 9.24
N LEU A 176 -12.81 1.94 8.14
CA LEU A 176 -11.71 0.97 8.11
C LEU A 176 -10.45 1.52 8.81
N SER A 177 -10.17 2.82 8.67
CA SER A 177 -9.00 3.47 9.29
C SER A 177 -9.12 3.60 10.81
N ALA A 178 -10.34 3.70 11.35
CA ALA A 178 -10.57 3.73 12.79
C ALA A 178 -10.11 2.44 13.50
N GLY A 179 -9.93 1.35 12.73
CA GLY A 179 -9.56 0.04 13.25
C GLY A 179 -10.65 -0.56 14.15
N PRO A 180 -10.46 -1.80 14.64
CA PRO A 180 -11.30 -2.31 15.71
C PRO A 180 -11.11 -1.42 16.94
N ALA A 181 -12.22 -1.00 17.57
CA ALA A 181 -12.16 -0.27 18.84
C ALA A 181 -11.22 -1.01 19.81
N PRO A 182 -10.32 -0.32 20.53
CA PRO A 182 -9.46 -0.97 21.50
C PRO A 182 -10.35 -1.75 22.45
N ALA A 183 -10.16 -3.07 22.53
CA ALA A 183 -10.79 -3.87 23.55
C ALA A 183 -10.30 -3.33 24.89
N ILE A 184 -11.10 -2.49 25.55
CA ILE A 184 -10.78 -1.94 26.86
C ILE A 184 -10.52 -3.16 27.75
N PRO A 185 -9.26 -3.41 28.19
CA PRO A 185 -9.01 -4.52 29.09
C PRO A 185 -9.86 -4.24 30.33
N PRO A 186 -10.61 -5.22 30.86
CA PRO A 186 -11.38 -4.98 32.06
C PRO A 186 -10.40 -4.47 33.12
N GLY A 187 -10.61 -3.23 33.58
CA GLY A 187 -9.69 -2.56 34.50
C GLY A 187 -9.37 -3.45 35.70
N ALA A 188 -8.22 -3.25 36.33
CA ALA A 188 -7.79 -4.04 37.49
C ALA A 188 -8.91 -4.16 38.55
N LEU A 189 -9.70 -3.10 38.72
CA LEU A 189 -10.89 -3.05 39.57
C LEU A 189 -12.01 -3.99 39.12
N GLY A 190 -12.32 -4.08 37.82
CA GLY A 190 -13.34 -4.99 37.28
C GLY A 190 -12.92 -6.47 37.31
N ARG A 191 -11.62 -6.76 37.38
CA ARG A 191 -11.10 -8.12 37.65
C ARG A 191 -11.21 -8.46 39.14
N LEU A 192 -10.92 -7.50 40.01
CA LEU A 192 -11.04 -7.66 41.47
C LEU A 192 -12.50 -7.83 41.89
N TRP A 193 -13.42 -7.01 41.35
CA TRP A 193 -14.85 -7.10 41.64
C TRP A 193 -15.47 -8.43 41.21
N ARG A 194 -15.08 -8.97 40.05
CA ARG A 194 -15.54 -10.30 39.60
C ARG A 194 -15.00 -11.43 40.47
N ARG A 195 -13.77 -11.31 40.99
CA ARG A 195 -13.22 -12.29 41.93
C ARG A 195 -13.92 -12.24 43.29
N LEU A 196 -14.23 -11.04 43.79
CA LEU A 196 -14.93 -10.87 45.06
C LEU A 196 -16.39 -11.34 44.98
N THR A 197 -17.12 -10.95 43.93
CA THR A 197 -18.53 -11.37 43.75
C THR A 197 -18.68 -12.87 43.47
N ALA A 198 -17.68 -13.53 42.88
CA ALA A 198 -17.66 -14.99 42.72
C ALA A 198 -17.48 -15.75 44.04
N LEU A 199 -16.82 -15.15 45.03
CA LEU A 199 -16.67 -15.72 46.38
C LEU A 199 -17.97 -15.62 47.19
N PHE A 200 -18.73 -14.54 47.00
CA PHE A 200 -20.02 -14.33 47.69
C PHE A 200 -21.22 -15.06 47.06
N ARG A 201 -21.06 -15.67 45.87
CA ARG A 201 -22.11 -16.51 45.23
C ARG A 201 -21.99 -18.01 45.54
N ARG A 202 -21.04 -18.41 46.39
CA ARG A 202 -20.80 -19.81 46.81
C ARG A 202 -21.04 -20.07 48.30
N ALA A 203 -21.69 -19.14 49.00
CA ALA A 203 -22.21 -19.31 50.36
C ALA A 203 -23.73 -19.24 50.32
#